data_AF-A0A522W1Y7-F1
#
_entry.id   AF-A0A522W1Y7-F1
#
_cell.length_a   1.000
_cell.length_b   1.000
_cell.length_c   1.000
_cell.angle_alpha   90.00
_cell.angle_beta   90.00
_cell.angle_gamma   90.00
#
_symmetry.space_group_name_H-M   'P 1'
#
loop_
_entity.id
_entity.type
_entity.pdbx_description
1 polymer ?
#
loop_
_entity_poly.entity_id
_entity_poly.type
_entity_poly.pdbx_seq_one_letter_code
_entity_poly.pdbx_strand_id
1 'polypeptide(L)'
;MAIWAAAFLCAAAGVPAQTLHRPTDVEKRITFGDRADATPSPPAETVAAPEATRVRKSAISPRRAAMIEANEAQRVLRQARLARERGAEPLPAERVRGAGAGAVNHRYWRRQEKLRRDVEEVLRRSNETRRTLHASR
;
A
#
# COMPACT_ATOMS: atom_id res chain seq x y z
N MET A 1 -5.77 -3.22 -57.69
CA MET A 1 -6.89 -4.18 -57.53
C MET A 1 -6.30 -5.50 -57.06
N ALA A 2 -6.99 -6.19 -56.13
CA ALA A 2 -6.61 -7.36 -55.31
C ALA A 2 -5.77 -7.00 -54.05
N ILE A 3 -6.25 -6.99 -52.80
CA ILE A 3 -7.21 -7.74 -51.95
C ILE A 3 -6.63 -9.02 -51.30
N TRP A 4 -6.29 -8.89 -50.00
CA TRP A 4 -6.35 -9.83 -48.84
C TRP A 4 -5.54 -11.15 -48.89
N ALA A 5 -5.10 -11.79 -47.79
CA ALA A 5 -5.68 -11.87 -46.45
C ALA A 5 -4.62 -12.10 -45.34
N ALA A 6 -4.93 -11.61 -44.15
CA ALA A 6 -4.23 -11.87 -42.90
C ALA A 6 -4.81 -13.11 -42.20
N ALA A 7 -3.96 -13.88 -41.51
CA ALA A 7 -4.37 -14.83 -40.49
C ALA A 7 -3.36 -14.80 -39.34
N PHE A 8 -3.64 -13.98 -38.32
CA PHE A 8 -2.98 -14.09 -37.01
C PHE A 8 -3.93 -14.87 -36.08
N LEU A 9 -3.55 -16.10 -35.74
CA LEU A 9 -4.22 -16.87 -34.69
C LEU A 9 -3.93 -16.24 -33.33
N CYS A 10 -4.96 -15.74 -32.65
CA CYS A 10 -4.91 -15.43 -31.22
C CYS A 10 -5.11 -16.70 -30.40
N ALA A 11 -4.07 -17.17 -29.73
CA ALA A 11 -4.21 -18.16 -28.67
C ALA A 11 -4.64 -17.46 -27.37
N ALA A 12 -5.93 -17.57 -27.02
CA ALA A 12 -6.44 -17.11 -25.74
C ALA A 12 -6.13 -18.17 -24.66
N ALA A 13 -5.12 -17.91 -23.83
CA ALA A 13 -4.91 -18.67 -22.60
C ALA A 13 -5.94 -18.21 -21.56
N GLY A 14 -6.94 -19.04 -21.29
CA GLY A 14 -7.92 -18.83 -20.23
C GLY A 14 -7.26 -18.90 -18.86
N VAL A 15 -7.30 -17.81 -18.09
CA VAL A 15 -6.93 -17.79 -16.68
C VAL A 15 -8.14 -18.32 -15.88
N PRO A 16 -8.02 -19.38 -15.07
CA PRO A 16 -9.11 -19.81 -14.21
C PRO A 16 -9.30 -18.78 -13.09
N ALA A 17 -10.46 -18.14 -13.10
CA ALA A 17 -10.93 -17.30 -12.00
C ALA A 17 -11.15 -18.20 -10.77
N GLN A 18 -10.30 -18.07 -9.76
CA GLN A 18 -10.53 -18.73 -8.47
C GLN A 18 -11.57 -17.92 -7.71
N THR A 19 -12.80 -18.43 -7.67
CA THR A 19 -13.90 -17.94 -6.86
C THR A 19 -13.53 -18.13 -5.38
N LEU A 20 -13.10 -17.04 -4.75
CA LEU A 20 -12.83 -17.00 -3.31
C LEU A 20 -14.19 -16.99 -2.58
N HIS A 21 -14.65 -18.18 -2.20
CA HIS A 21 -15.87 -18.37 -1.42
C HIS A 21 -15.64 -17.79 -0.02
N ARG A 22 -16.32 -16.68 0.31
CA ARG A 22 -16.39 -16.14 1.66
C ARG A 22 -17.67 -16.66 2.31
N PRO A 23 -17.65 -17.69 3.18
CA PRO A 23 -18.82 -18.01 3.97
C PRO A 23 -19.03 -16.88 4.98
N THR A 24 -20.07 -16.08 4.76
CA THR A 24 -20.61 -15.18 5.78
C THR A 24 -21.59 -15.98 6.63
N ASP A 25 -21.17 -16.32 7.84
CA ASP A 25 -22.05 -16.94 8.82
C ASP A 25 -23.13 -15.94 9.28
N VAL A 26 -24.36 -16.43 9.44
CA VAL A 26 -25.61 -15.63 9.43
C VAL A 26 -25.90 -14.93 10.77
N GLU A 27 -25.14 -15.20 11.83
CA GLU A 27 -25.57 -14.82 13.17
C GLU A 27 -25.08 -13.50 13.75
N LYS A 28 -24.16 -12.74 13.12
CA LYS A 28 -23.75 -11.36 13.53
C LYS A 28 -23.88 -11.02 15.04
N ARG A 29 -23.47 -11.93 15.93
CA ARG A 29 -23.49 -11.71 17.38
C ARG A 29 -22.09 -11.87 17.92
N ILE A 30 -21.54 -10.73 18.31
CA ILE A 30 -20.30 -10.67 19.09
C ILE A 30 -20.74 -10.61 20.55
N THR A 31 -20.71 -11.75 21.24
CA THR A 31 -20.82 -11.81 22.70
C THR A 31 -19.42 -11.79 23.30
N PHE A 32 -19.04 -10.64 23.85
CA PHE A 32 -17.93 -10.53 24.80
C PHE A 32 -18.45 -10.87 26.19
N GLY A 33 -17.91 -11.91 26.82
CA GLY A 33 -18.20 -12.29 28.20
C GLY A 33 -16.95 -12.84 28.86
N ASP A 34 -16.32 -12.01 29.68
CA ASP A 34 -15.29 -12.39 30.65
C ASP A 34 -16.01 -12.80 31.94
N ARG A 35 -16.13 -14.12 32.20
CA ARG A 35 -16.21 -14.72 33.55
C ARG A 35 -16.23 -16.25 33.44
N ALA A 36 -15.23 -16.90 34.02
CA ALA A 36 -15.28 -18.31 34.36
C ALA A 36 -16.01 -18.47 35.70
N ASP A 37 -16.97 -19.38 35.79
CA ASP A 37 -17.24 -20.15 37.00
C ASP A 37 -18.11 -21.40 36.72
N ALA A 38 -17.57 -22.54 37.16
CA ALA A 38 -18.16 -23.80 37.67
C ALA A 38 -19.35 -24.45 36.91
N THR A 39 -19.28 -25.72 36.48
CA THR A 39 -19.38 -26.93 37.33
C THR A 39 -19.05 -28.25 36.53
N PRO A 40 -18.88 -29.43 37.17
CA PRO A 40 -17.69 -30.31 37.01
C PRO A 40 -17.87 -31.66 36.28
N SER A 41 -16.72 -32.36 36.10
CA SER A 41 -16.42 -33.82 36.20
C SER A 41 -15.74 -34.49 34.95
N PRO A 42 -14.97 -35.61 35.08
CA PRO A 42 -13.50 -35.61 35.22
C PRO A 42 -12.78 -36.57 34.21
N PRO A 43 -11.54 -37.06 34.46
CA PRO A 43 -10.27 -36.55 33.95
C PRO A 43 -9.63 -37.43 32.85
N ALA A 44 -8.87 -36.85 31.93
CA ALA A 44 -7.89 -37.60 31.15
C ALA A 44 -6.67 -36.73 30.76
N GLU A 45 -5.53 -37.17 31.27
CA GLU A 45 -4.18 -37.03 30.70
C GLU A 45 -3.54 -35.63 30.66
N THR A 46 -2.77 -35.39 31.73
CA THR A 46 -1.62 -34.50 31.80
C THR A 46 -0.62 -34.81 30.68
N VAL A 47 -0.72 -34.09 29.56
CA VAL A 47 0.37 -33.98 28.59
C VAL A 47 0.99 -32.61 28.74
N ALA A 48 2.29 -32.61 29.05
CA ALA A 48 3.11 -31.45 29.34
C ALA A 48 2.90 -30.33 28.31
N ALA A 49 2.52 -29.14 28.81
CA ALA A 49 2.51 -27.93 28.01
C ALA A 49 3.94 -27.64 27.52
N PRO A 50 4.18 -27.42 26.22
CA PRO A 50 5.47 -26.92 25.78
C PRO A 50 5.65 -25.52 26.39
N GLU A 51 6.76 -25.34 27.11
CA GLU A 51 7.18 -24.05 27.62
C GLU A 51 7.02 -23.00 26.53
N ALA A 52 6.11 -22.06 26.76
CA ALA A 52 6.00 -20.86 25.97
C ALA A 52 7.33 -20.12 26.12
N THR A 53 8.25 -20.37 25.18
CA THR A 53 9.42 -19.53 24.95
C THR A 53 8.84 -18.13 24.77
N ARG A 54 8.93 -17.32 25.83
CA ARG A 54 8.57 -15.91 25.78
C ARG A 54 9.50 -15.27 24.78
N VAL A 55 9.07 -15.24 23.52
CA VAL A 55 9.67 -14.44 22.46
C VAL A 55 9.67 -13.03 23.04
N ARG A 56 10.84 -12.58 23.49
CA ARG A 56 11.03 -11.21 23.96
C ARG A 56 10.72 -10.33 22.75
N LYS A 57 9.47 -9.86 22.65
CA LYS A 57 9.11 -8.77 21.75
C LYS A 57 9.94 -7.59 22.22
N SER A 58 11.11 -7.37 21.62
CA SER A 58 11.93 -6.23 21.95
C SER A 58 11.15 -5.00 21.52
N ALA A 59 10.51 -4.31 22.47
CA ALA A 59 9.86 -3.05 22.21
C ALA A 59 10.91 -2.08 21.66
N ILE A 60 10.68 -1.58 20.45
CA ILE A 60 11.56 -0.57 19.86
C ILE A 60 11.46 0.67 20.75
N SER A 61 12.60 1.23 21.15
CA SER A 61 12.58 2.47 21.95
C SER A 61 11.93 3.60 21.15
N PRO A 62 11.22 4.54 21.80
CA PRO A 62 10.57 5.66 21.10
C PRO A 62 11.54 6.44 20.20
N ARG A 63 12.79 6.60 20.66
CA ARG A 63 13.86 7.23 19.88
C ARG A 63 14.18 6.47 18.59
N ARG A 64 14.29 5.14 18.66
CA ARG A 64 14.56 4.31 17.47
C ARG A 64 13.38 4.31 16.51
N ALA A 65 12.14 4.33 17.02
CA ALA A 65 10.94 4.50 16.20
C ALA A 65 10.95 5.85 15.45
N ALA A 66 11.21 6.96 16.16
CA ALA A 66 11.28 8.30 15.55
C ALA A 66 12.39 8.41 14.48
N MET A 67 13.54 7.76 14.68
CA MET A 67 14.59 7.69 13.66
C MET A 67 14.16 6.90 12.41
N ILE A 68 13.45 5.78 12.60
CA ILE A 68 12.91 5.00 11.48
C ILE A 68 11.90 5.83 10.69
N GLU A 69 10.98 6.51 11.39
CA GLU A 69 9.99 7.38 10.75
C GLU A 69 10.63 8.52 9.96
N ALA A 70 11.68 9.15 10.51
CA ALA A 70 12.40 10.21 9.79
C ALA A 70 13.07 9.69 8.51
N ASN A 71 13.69 8.51 8.57
CA ASN A 71 14.31 7.87 7.40
C ASN A 71 13.27 7.46 6.35
N GLU A 72 12.15 6.90 6.80
CA GLU A 72 11.00 6.53 5.95
C GLU A 72 10.44 7.77 5.24
N ALA A 73 10.21 8.86 5.99
CA ALA A 73 9.71 10.12 5.43
C ALA A 73 10.68 10.70 4.37
N GLN A 74 11.99 10.63 4.60
CA GLN A 74 12.97 11.06 3.61
C GLN A 74 12.97 10.16 2.36
N ARG A 75 12.79 8.85 2.52
CA ARG A 75 12.66 7.91 1.40
C ARG A 75 11.44 8.23 0.54
N VAL A 76 10.30 8.45 1.17
CA VAL A 76 9.05 8.81 0.48
C VAL A 76 9.20 10.14 -0.25
N LEU A 77 9.88 11.13 0.36
CA LEU A 77 10.17 12.41 -0.32
C LEU A 77 11.02 12.22 -1.58
N ARG A 78 12.04 11.38 -1.53
CA ARG A 78 12.85 11.05 -2.73
C ARG A 78 12.01 10.39 -3.81
N GLN A 79 11.13 9.46 -3.44
CA GLN A 79 10.23 8.79 -4.39
C GLN A 79 9.25 9.77 -5.04
N ALA A 80 8.66 10.68 -4.26
CA ALA A 80 7.75 11.69 -4.79
C ALA A 80 8.45 12.63 -5.80
N ARG A 81 9.68 13.08 -5.48
CA ARG A 81 10.49 13.89 -6.39
C ARG A 81 10.81 13.15 -7.68
N LEU A 82 11.25 11.91 -7.58
CA LEU A 82 11.52 11.06 -8.73
C LEU A 82 10.27 10.82 -9.59
N ALA A 83 9.11 10.66 -8.98
CA ALA A 83 7.84 10.53 -9.70
C ALA A 83 7.51 11.82 -10.46
N ARG A 84 7.78 13.00 -9.88
CA ARG A 84 7.63 14.29 -10.57
C ARG A 84 8.59 14.42 -11.75
N GLU A 85 9.86 14.07 -11.56
CA GLU A 85 10.89 14.12 -12.61
C GLU A 85 10.53 13.18 -13.77
N ARG A 86 10.22 11.91 -13.47
CA ARG A 86 9.76 10.94 -14.48
C ARG A 86 8.43 11.35 -15.14
N GLY A 87 7.62 12.10 -14.41
CA GLY A 87 6.35 12.63 -14.86
C GLY A 87 6.45 13.88 -15.73
N ALA A 88 7.63 14.50 -15.87
CA ALA A 88 7.79 15.78 -16.57
C ALA A 88 7.35 15.72 -18.03
N GLU A 89 7.64 14.60 -18.70
CA GLU A 89 7.27 14.38 -20.10
C GLU A 89 5.78 14.07 -20.26
N PRO A 90 5.13 14.66 -21.28
CA PRO A 90 3.74 14.33 -21.63
C PRO A 90 3.61 12.89 -22.12
N LEU A 91 2.60 12.18 -21.59
CA LEU A 91 2.25 10.84 -22.06
C LEU A 91 1.67 10.89 -23.48
N PRO A 92 1.70 9.78 -24.25
CA PRO A 92 1.13 9.75 -25.60
C PRO A 92 -0.33 10.21 -25.67
N ALA A 93 -1.15 9.84 -24.68
CA ALA A 93 -2.55 10.24 -24.58
C ALA A 93 -2.76 11.70 -24.13
N GLU A 94 -1.69 12.37 -23.71
CA GLU A 94 -1.71 13.76 -23.27
C GLU A 94 -1.26 14.73 -24.37
N ARG A 95 -0.70 14.21 -25.47
CA ARG A 95 -0.25 15.00 -26.62
C ARG A 95 -1.44 15.27 -27.54
N VAL A 96 -1.61 16.53 -27.95
CA VAL A 96 -2.67 16.93 -28.88
C VAL A 96 -2.18 16.69 -30.30
N ARG A 97 -2.86 15.80 -31.05
CA ARG A 97 -2.55 15.60 -32.47
C ARG A 97 -2.95 16.83 -33.29
N GLY A 98 -2.07 17.26 -34.19
CA GLY A 98 -2.36 18.33 -35.15
C GLY A 98 -2.23 19.78 -34.63
N ALA A 99 -1.96 19.98 -33.33
CA ALA A 99 -1.84 21.31 -32.73
C ALA A 99 -0.40 21.84 -32.64
N GLY A 100 0.53 21.26 -33.42
CA GLY A 100 1.95 21.63 -33.43
C GLY A 100 2.82 20.81 -32.46
N ALA A 101 4.14 20.94 -32.61
CA ALA A 101 5.11 20.24 -31.78
C ALA A 101 5.03 20.74 -30.32
N GLY A 102 4.65 19.86 -29.40
CA GLY A 102 4.62 20.15 -27.95
C GLY A 102 3.27 20.56 -27.37
N ALA A 103 2.20 20.60 -28.16
CA ALA A 103 0.87 20.85 -27.63
C ALA A 103 0.41 19.71 -26.70
N VAL A 104 0.09 20.06 -25.44
CA VAL A 104 -0.39 19.15 -24.41
C VAL A 104 -1.83 19.47 -24.04
N ASN A 105 -2.61 18.44 -23.70
CA ASN A 105 -4.00 18.62 -23.28
C ASN A 105 -4.13 18.84 -21.77
N HIS A 106 -5.34 19.14 -21.31
CA HIS A 106 -5.64 19.40 -19.90
C HIS A 106 -5.28 18.24 -18.94
N ARG A 107 -5.17 16.99 -19.43
CA ARG A 107 -4.83 15.84 -18.59
C ARG A 107 -3.39 15.92 -18.11
N TYR A 108 -2.48 16.38 -18.96
CA TYR A 108 -1.09 16.67 -18.58
C TYR A 108 -1.04 17.63 -17.39
N TRP A 109 -1.70 18.78 -17.51
CA TRP A 109 -1.70 19.81 -16.46
C TRP A 109 -2.29 19.30 -15.15
N ARG A 110 -3.39 18.54 -15.21
CA ARG A 110 -3.98 17.91 -14.02
C ARG A 110 -3.00 16.93 -13.36
N ARG A 111 -2.29 16.12 -14.15
CA ARG A 111 -1.28 15.18 -13.64
C ARG A 111 -0.09 15.92 -13.02
N GLN A 112 0.43 16.96 -13.67
CA GLN A 112 1.52 17.78 -13.12
C GLN A 112 1.13 18.43 -11.79
N GLU A 113 -0.08 18.99 -11.71
CA GLU A 113 -0.58 19.60 -10.49
C GLU A 113 -0.71 18.57 -9.36
N LYS A 114 -1.17 17.35 -9.67
CA LYS A 114 -1.18 16.26 -8.68
C LYS A 114 0.24 15.93 -8.18
N LEU A 115 1.19 15.73 -9.10
CA LEU A 115 2.57 15.43 -8.74
C LEU A 115 3.22 16.54 -7.90
N ARG A 116 2.90 17.80 -8.20
CA ARG A 116 3.33 18.96 -7.40
C ARG A 116 2.80 18.88 -5.96
N ARG A 117 1.49 18.66 -5.80
CA ARG A 117 0.85 18.54 -4.48
C ARG A 117 1.38 17.36 -3.68
N ASP A 118 1.56 16.20 -4.32
CA ASP A 118 2.11 15.00 -3.67
C ASP A 118 3.51 15.30 -3.09
N VAL A 119 4.37 16.00 -3.84
CA VAL A 119 5.70 16.41 -3.35
C VAL A 119 5.61 17.40 -2.20
N GLU A 120 4.72 18.40 -2.28
CA GLU A 120 4.53 19.40 -1.23
C GLU A 120 4.02 18.79 0.08
N GLU A 121 3.04 17.89 0.00
CA GLU A 121 2.50 17.21 1.17
C GLU A 121 3.56 16.35 1.85
N VAL A 122 4.29 15.55 1.06
CA VAL A 122 5.36 14.70 1.60
C VAL A 122 6.51 15.54 2.17
N LEU A 123 6.85 16.67 1.54
CA LEU A 123 7.84 17.60 2.06
C LEU A 123 7.40 18.19 3.41
N ARG A 124 6.14 18.62 3.52
CA ARG A 124 5.58 19.12 4.77
C ARG A 124 5.66 18.06 5.86
N ARG A 125 5.18 16.84 5.59
CA ARG A 125 5.23 15.72 6.54
C ARG A 125 6.64 15.37 6.96
N SER A 126 7.59 15.32 6.02
CA SER A 126 9.01 15.07 6.32
C SER A 126 9.60 16.14 7.23
N ASN A 127 9.23 17.41 7.02
CA ASN A 127 9.66 18.51 7.90
C ASN A 127 9.05 18.40 9.30
N GLU A 128 7.78 18.02 9.42
CA GLU A 128 7.12 17.78 10.71
C GLU A 128 7.79 16.64 11.48
N THR A 129 8.01 15.48 10.85
CA THR A 129 8.71 14.33 11.47
C THR A 129 10.14 14.69 11.90
N ARG A 130 10.83 15.52 11.12
CA ARG A 130 12.18 15.99 11.50
C ARG A 130 12.12 16.91 12.72
N ARG A 131 11.14 17.82 12.79
CA ARG A 131 10.95 18.71 13.94
C ARG A 131 10.63 17.93 15.22
N THR A 132 9.76 16.94 15.16
CA THR A 132 9.43 16.10 16.32
C THR A 132 10.64 15.30 16.81
N LEU A 133 11.45 14.76 15.89
CA LEU A 133 12.70 14.08 16.26
C LEU A 133 13.66 15.02 17.00
N HIS A 134 13.81 16.27 16.55
CA HIS A 134 14.65 17.26 17.22
C HIS A 134 14.11 17.68 18.58
N ALA A 135 12.78 17.81 18.74
CA ALA A 135 12.15 18.12 20.02
C ALA A 135 12.27 16.98 21.06
N SER A 136 12.51 15.74 20.60
CA SER A 136 12.69 14.57 21.45
C SER A 136 14.14 14.31 21.90
N ARG A 137 15.09 15.17 21.52
CA ARG A 137 16.51 15.09 21.90
C ARG A 137 16.80 15.92 23.13
#